data_AF-A0A9C9G357-F1
#
_entry.id   AF-A0A9C9G357-F1
#
_cell.length_a   1.000
_cell.length_b   1.000
_cell.length_c   1.000
_cell.angle_alpha   90.00
_cell.angle_beta   90.00
_cell.angle_gamma   90.00
#
_symmetry.space_group_name_H-M   'P 1'
#
loop_
_entity.id
_entity.type
_entity.pdbx_description
1 polymer ?
#
loop_
_entity_poly.entity_id
_entity_poly.type
_entity_poly.pdbx_seq_one_letter_code
_entity_poly.pdbx_strand_id
1 'polypeptide(L)'
;MSAKISWSAAAQTRLQRAPAFMQAMVRSVTEKKAREAGLTHIDEDFLSGVRDVTMNAAERPEPIVPEPGHKAIVWTQAAQAWLEDIPEFTRDITRKIVEEIAAERGHLEVNCKLLDQVEALGDRAAGVDVEAMDWSPAAEVMLQERLSGTPALAVQFMSDLLRADAEDLARTMGSQHMTVAVLQQAWDKPLSPVPWSTKARLRLNDAPDFVRSGIKKAAERRARRESLAKISSDDLTRFRNESMMKAVKRLKVLGFTELTFEDVFETASARVKRLQNNPQAVQRFTEIRQHVENKEGGIGLLDHAMVAKMKKYLNPDDDKA
;
A
#
# COMPACT_ATOMS: atom_id res chain seq x y z
N MET A 1 -28.21 23.19 25.28
CA MET A 1 -28.79 22.63 24.04
C MET A 1 -27.84 22.95 22.90
N SER A 2 -27.12 21.96 22.36
CA SER A 2 -26.19 22.20 21.25
C SER A 2 -26.98 22.51 19.97
N ALA A 3 -26.66 23.62 19.31
CA ALA A 3 -27.25 23.99 18.03
C ALA A 3 -27.00 22.88 17.00
N LYS A 4 -28.07 22.45 16.30
CA LYS A 4 -28.01 21.39 15.30
C LYS A 4 -27.32 21.93 14.05
N ILE A 5 -26.19 21.33 13.67
CA ILE A 5 -25.47 21.71 12.45
C ILE A 5 -26.20 21.17 11.23
N SER A 6 -26.37 22.02 10.22
CA SER A 6 -26.95 21.69 8.92
C SER A 6 -25.88 21.64 7.83
N TRP A 7 -26.05 20.77 6.84
CA TRP A 7 -25.11 20.58 5.74
C TRP A 7 -25.79 20.90 4.41
N SER A 8 -25.15 21.70 3.57
CA SER A 8 -25.58 21.92 2.19
C SER A 8 -25.48 20.63 1.35
N ALA A 9 -26.24 20.55 0.26
CA ALA A 9 -26.18 19.40 -0.66
C ALA A 9 -24.77 19.22 -1.26
N ALA A 10 -24.12 20.32 -1.67
CA ALA A 10 -22.75 20.31 -2.20
C ALA A 10 -21.72 19.81 -1.16
N ALA A 11 -21.86 20.23 0.10
CA ALA A 11 -20.99 19.78 1.19
C ALA A 11 -21.18 18.28 1.48
N GLN A 12 -22.41 17.77 1.42
CA GLN A 12 -22.69 16.33 1.55
C GLN A 12 -22.07 15.53 0.41
N THR A 13 -22.20 16.00 -0.85
CA THR A 13 -21.56 15.35 -2.00
C THR A 13 -20.04 15.30 -1.86
N ARG A 14 -19.40 16.35 -1.33
CA ARG A 14 -17.95 16.31 -1.04
C ARG A 14 -17.59 15.34 0.07
N LEU A 15 -18.38 15.27 1.14
CA LEU A 15 -18.19 14.28 2.20
C LEU A 15 -18.26 12.85 1.65
N GLN A 16 -19.19 12.58 0.72
CA GLN A 16 -19.37 11.27 0.08
C GLN A 16 -18.22 10.84 -0.83
N ARG A 17 -17.35 11.77 -1.25
CA ARG A 17 -16.12 11.44 -1.98
C ARG A 17 -15.05 10.82 -1.08
N ALA A 18 -15.14 11.05 0.24
CA ALA A 18 -14.31 10.32 1.18
C ALA A 18 -14.75 8.84 1.22
N PRO A 19 -13.80 7.90 1.35
CA PRO A 19 -14.09 6.49 1.57
C PRO A 19 -15.11 6.26 2.68
N ALA A 20 -16.04 5.33 2.46
CA ALA A 20 -17.20 5.12 3.32
C ALA A 20 -16.83 5.02 4.81
N PHE A 21 -15.80 4.23 5.11
CA PHE A 21 -15.32 4.03 6.46
C PHE A 21 -14.79 5.30 7.17
N MET A 22 -14.32 6.30 6.42
CA MET A 22 -13.85 7.57 6.99
C MET A 22 -14.97 8.62 7.07
N GLN A 23 -16.08 8.47 6.35
CA GLN A 23 -17.12 9.51 6.26
C GLN A 23 -17.63 9.94 7.65
N ALA A 24 -17.80 8.99 8.58
CA ALA A 24 -18.23 9.30 9.94
C ALA A 24 -17.19 10.15 10.70
N MET A 25 -15.90 9.80 10.60
CA MET A 25 -14.80 10.58 11.17
C MET A 25 -14.75 11.97 10.54
N VAL A 26 -14.73 12.06 9.20
CA VAL A 26 -14.66 13.32 8.46
C VAL A 26 -15.83 14.24 8.83
N ARG A 27 -17.03 13.68 8.95
CA ARG A 27 -18.22 14.41 9.39
C ARG A 27 -18.05 14.95 10.81
N SER A 28 -17.63 14.11 11.75
CA SER A 28 -17.42 14.52 13.16
C SER A 28 -16.39 15.65 13.28
N VAL A 29 -15.28 15.53 12.54
CA VAL A 29 -14.22 16.55 12.46
C VAL A 29 -14.79 17.88 11.95
N THR A 30 -15.54 17.82 10.86
CA THR A 30 -16.09 19.02 10.21
C THR A 30 -17.14 19.69 11.10
N GLU A 31 -18.04 18.91 11.71
CA GLU A 31 -19.05 19.44 12.61
C GLU A 31 -18.42 20.06 13.86
N LYS A 32 -17.38 19.46 14.43
CA LYS A 32 -16.66 20.06 15.57
C LYS A 32 -16.08 21.42 15.21
N LYS A 33 -15.42 21.53 14.05
CA LYS A 33 -14.85 22.79 13.57
C LYS A 33 -15.92 23.84 13.27
N ALA A 34 -17.06 23.44 12.70
CA ALA A 34 -18.18 24.36 12.49
C ALA A 34 -18.64 24.95 13.83
N ARG A 35 -18.76 24.13 14.89
CA ARG A 35 -19.10 24.62 16.24
C ARG A 35 -18.04 25.59 16.79
N GLU A 36 -16.75 25.27 16.63
CA GLU A 36 -15.63 26.12 17.06
C GLU A 36 -15.61 27.46 16.32
N ALA A 37 -15.95 27.47 15.03
CA ALA A 37 -16.10 28.67 14.21
C ALA A 37 -17.43 29.42 14.46
N GLY A 38 -18.29 28.93 15.36
CA GLY A 38 -19.62 29.50 15.61
C GLY A 38 -20.62 29.30 14.46
N LEU A 39 -20.30 28.44 13.50
CA LEU A 39 -21.11 28.14 12.33
C LEU A 39 -22.09 26.99 12.62
N THR A 40 -23.34 27.19 12.21
CA THR A 40 -24.41 26.18 12.30
C THR A 40 -24.80 25.62 10.93
N HIS A 41 -24.15 26.12 9.87
CA HIS A 41 -24.33 25.67 8.49
C HIS A 41 -22.96 25.38 7.85
N ILE A 42 -22.81 24.18 7.29
CA ILE A 42 -21.63 23.73 6.57
C ILE A 42 -21.92 23.74 5.07
N ASP A 43 -21.23 24.62 4.34
CA ASP A 43 -21.27 24.73 2.89
C ASP A 43 -19.95 24.27 2.24
N GLU A 44 -19.90 24.34 0.91
CA GLU A 44 -18.73 23.93 0.12
C GLU A 44 -17.52 24.86 0.36
N ASP A 45 -17.78 26.13 0.64
CA ASP A 45 -16.75 27.14 0.89
C ASP A 45 -16.10 26.91 2.26
N PHE A 46 -16.88 26.56 3.28
CA PHE A 46 -16.37 26.16 4.59
C PHE A 46 -15.43 24.97 4.45
N LEU A 47 -15.84 23.90 3.75
CA LEU A 47 -15.00 22.72 3.49
C LEU A 47 -13.71 23.06 2.72
N SER A 48 -13.77 24.04 1.82
CA SER A 48 -12.62 24.52 1.04
C SER A 48 -11.69 25.45 1.82
N GLY A 49 -12.23 26.12 2.85
CA GLY A 49 -11.57 27.09 3.73
C GLY A 49 -10.99 26.49 5.00
N VAL A 50 -11.29 25.23 5.35
CA VAL A 50 -10.60 24.47 6.41
C VAL A 50 -9.15 24.10 6.02
N ARG A 51 -8.45 24.96 5.27
CA ARG A 51 -7.03 24.82 4.95
C ARG A 51 -6.14 25.09 6.16
N ASP A 52 -6.57 25.97 7.07
CA ASP A 52 -5.66 26.59 8.06
C ASP A 52 -5.80 26.14 9.52
N VAL A 53 -6.85 25.41 9.89
CA VAL A 53 -7.15 25.16 11.32
C VAL A 53 -6.86 23.71 11.74
N THR A 54 -6.19 22.91 10.92
CA THR A 54 -6.00 21.48 11.22
C THR A 54 -4.82 21.19 12.13
N MET A 55 -3.90 22.13 12.36
CA MET A 55 -2.84 21.92 13.33
C MET A 55 -2.56 23.24 14.03
N ASN A 56 -2.79 23.28 15.34
CA ASN A 56 -1.95 24.12 16.17
C ASN A 56 -0.50 23.79 15.78
N ALA A 57 0.26 24.82 15.46
CA ALA A 57 1.71 24.81 15.43
C ALA A 57 2.29 24.59 16.84
N ALA A 58 1.70 23.67 17.63
CA ALA A 58 2.36 23.02 18.74
C ALA A 58 3.11 21.85 18.11
N GLU A 59 4.32 22.18 17.64
CA GLU A 59 5.27 21.26 17.03
C GLU A 59 4.72 20.63 15.75
N ARG A 60 5.10 21.20 14.61
CA ARG A 60 5.48 20.35 13.47
C ARG A 60 6.35 19.26 14.12
N PRO A 61 5.94 17.98 14.21
CA PRO A 61 6.91 16.97 14.57
C PRO A 61 8.01 17.19 13.55
N GLU A 62 9.24 17.42 14.01
CA GLU A 62 10.36 17.32 13.08
C GLU A 62 10.11 16.06 12.28
N PRO A 63 10.17 16.11 10.92
CA PRO A 63 9.96 14.92 10.12
C PRO A 63 10.83 13.85 10.78
N ILE A 64 10.19 12.84 11.37
CA ILE A 64 10.91 11.81 12.13
C ILE A 64 11.92 11.31 11.12
N VAL A 65 13.18 11.68 11.33
CA VAL A 65 14.25 11.32 10.39
C VAL A 65 14.24 9.81 10.48
N PRO A 66 13.78 9.13 9.42
CA PRO A 66 13.61 7.71 9.53
C PRO A 66 14.99 7.14 9.81
N GLU A 67 15.09 6.23 10.79
CA GLU A 67 16.37 5.65 11.19
C GLU A 67 17.19 5.31 9.93
N PRO A 68 18.50 5.60 9.89
CA PRO A 68 19.31 5.48 8.68
C PRO A 68 19.05 4.16 7.93
N GLY A 69 18.22 4.23 6.88
CA GLY A 69 17.80 3.08 6.08
C GLY A 69 16.30 2.77 5.97
N HIS A 70 15.40 3.45 6.68
CA HIS A 70 13.96 3.47 6.36
C HIS A 70 13.68 4.71 5.50
N LYS A 71 13.00 4.57 4.36
CA LYS A 71 12.45 5.72 3.62
C LYS A 71 10.95 5.79 3.90
N ALA A 72 10.35 6.98 3.78
CA ALA A 72 8.90 7.18 3.84
C ALA A 72 8.18 6.13 2.96
N ILE A 73 7.06 5.60 3.44
CA ILE A 73 6.27 4.62 2.70
C ILE A 73 5.82 5.27 1.39
N VAL A 74 6.17 4.64 0.27
CA VAL A 74 5.92 5.26 -1.02
C VAL A 74 4.50 4.96 -1.47
N TRP A 75 3.79 5.95 -1.97
CA TRP A 75 2.46 5.78 -2.55
C TRP A 75 2.60 5.50 -4.04
N THR A 76 1.95 4.44 -4.54
CA THR A 76 1.85 4.24 -5.99
C THR A 76 1.04 5.37 -6.62
N GLN A 77 1.25 5.63 -7.92
CA GLN A 77 0.51 6.68 -8.64
C GLN A 77 -1.02 6.49 -8.52
N ALA A 78 -1.50 5.25 -8.62
CA ALA A 78 -2.92 4.93 -8.42
C ALA A 78 -3.43 5.29 -7.02
N ALA A 79 -2.63 5.03 -5.99
CA ALA A 79 -2.98 5.39 -4.62
C ALA A 79 -2.88 6.90 -4.36
N GLN A 80 -1.96 7.59 -5.03
CA GLN A 80 -1.88 9.06 -5.01
C GLN A 80 -3.12 9.69 -5.66
N ALA A 81 -3.52 9.22 -6.84
CA ALA A 81 -4.74 9.69 -7.50
C ALA A 81 -6.00 9.46 -6.63
N TRP A 82 -6.10 8.29 -6.01
CA TRP A 82 -7.17 8.02 -5.03
C TRP A 82 -7.14 9.01 -3.85
N LEU A 83 -5.95 9.37 -3.34
CA LEU A 83 -5.82 10.34 -2.26
C LEU A 83 -6.12 11.77 -2.71
N GLU A 84 -5.90 12.11 -3.98
CA GLU A 84 -6.27 13.41 -4.56
C GLU A 84 -7.78 13.58 -4.67
N ASP A 85 -8.52 12.50 -4.93
CA ASP A 85 -9.99 12.48 -4.96
C ASP A 85 -10.62 12.72 -3.58
N ILE A 86 -9.87 12.48 -2.51
CA ILE A 86 -10.30 12.71 -1.13
C ILE A 86 -10.27 14.22 -0.81
N PRO A 87 -11.26 14.74 -0.06
CA PRO A 87 -11.28 16.14 0.34
C PRO A 87 -9.98 16.59 1.02
N GLU A 88 -9.42 17.72 0.57
CA GLU A 88 -8.09 18.22 0.94
C GLU A 88 -7.82 18.21 2.44
N PHE A 89 -8.75 18.74 3.25
CA PHE A 89 -8.59 18.83 4.71
C PHE A 89 -8.51 17.47 5.44
N THR A 90 -8.81 16.37 4.75
CA THR A 90 -8.73 15.00 5.30
C THR A 90 -7.57 14.20 4.73
N ARG A 91 -6.94 14.66 3.64
CA ARG A 91 -5.90 13.89 2.94
C ARG A 91 -4.74 13.53 3.86
N ASP A 92 -4.27 14.45 4.70
CA ASP A 92 -3.15 14.17 5.59
C ASP A 92 -3.50 13.16 6.68
N ILE A 93 -4.72 13.22 7.20
CA ILE A 93 -5.24 12.25 8.17
C ILE A 93 -5.36 10.88 7.50
N THR A 94 -6.00 10.81 6.33
CA THR A 94 -6.11 9.58 5.54
C THR A 94 -4.75 9.00 5.20
N ARG A 95 -3.81 9.85 4.77
CA ARG A 95 -2.45 9.44 4.45
C ARG A 95 -1.80 8.77 5.65
N LYS A 96 -1.84 9.42 6.81
CA LYS A 96 -1.26 8.88 8.05
C LYS A 96 -1.87 7.53 8.41
N ILE A 97 -3.21 7.42 8.39
CA ILE A 97 -3.92 6.16 8.69
C ILE A 97 -3.44 5.02 7.78
N VAL A 98 -3.39 5.28 6.47
CA VAL A 98 -3.02 4.25 5.50
C VAL A 98 -1.54 3.90 5.59
N GLU A 99 -0.66 4.86 5.86
CA GLU A 99 0.77 4.62 6.10
C GLU A 99 1.02 3.83 7.39
N GLU A 100 0.24 4.07 8.44
CA GLU A 100 0.35 3.33 9.70
C GLU A 100 -0.02 1.86 9.50
N ILE A 101 -1.16 1.59 8.84
CA ILE A 101 -1.57 0.22 8.49
C ILE A 101 -0.58 -0.43 7.51
N ALA A 102 -0.02 0.35 6.57
CA ALA A 102 1.03 -0.13 5.68
C ALA A 102 2.24 -0.60 6.49
N ALA A 103 2.69 0.20 7.46
CA ALA A 103 3.84 -0.09 8.30
C ALA A 103 3.61 -1.35 9.13
N GLU A 104 2.46 -1.44 9.81
CA GLU A 104 2.09 -2.56 10.69
C GLU A 104 2.03 -3.89 9.95
N ARG A 105 1.44 -3.89 8.75
CA ARG A 105 1.38 -5.08 7.89
C ARG A 105 2.69 -5.34 7.12
N GLY A 106 3.73 -4.54 7.35
CA GLY A 106 5.05 -4.67 6.72
C GLY A 106 5.06 -4.37 5.22
N HIS A 107 4.08 -3.62 4.74
CA HIS A 107 4.06 -3.07 3.38
C HIS A 107 5.15 -2.00 3.23
N LEU A 108 5.82 -2.01 2.08
CA LEU A 108 6.83 -0.99 1.74
C LEU A 108 6.26 0.18 0.93
N GLU A 109 4.98 0.06 0.55
CA GLU A 109 4.29 1.01 -0.30
C GLU A 109 2.79 0.95 -0.02
N VAL A 110 2.11 2.07 -0.26
CA VAL A 110 0.66 2.13 -0.34
C VAL A 110 0.24 1.90 -1.79
N ASN A 111 -0.55 0.85 -2.02
CA ASN A 111 -1.13 0.52 -3.33
C ASN A 111 -2.64 0.26 -3.20
N CYS A 112 -3.36 0.18 -4.33
CA CYS A 112 -4.83 0.00 -4.32
C CYS A 112 -5.27 -1.22 -3.51
N LYS A 113 -4.50 -2.32 -3.52
CA LYS A 113 -4.86 -3.49 -2.72
C LYS A 113 -4.80 -3.20 -1.22
N LEU A 114 -3.83 -2.41 -0.77
CA LEU A 114 -3.80 -1.96 0.62
C LEU A 114 -4.99 -1.05 0.90
N LEU A 115 -5.32 -0.13 0.00
CA LEU A 115 -6.50 0.75 0.16
C LEU A 115 -7.80 -0.05 0.29
N ASP A 116 -8.03 -1.03 -0.58
CA ASP A 116 -9.18 -1.94 -0.51
C ASP A 116 -9.23 -2.67 0.85
N GLN A 117 -8.07 -3.04 1.39
CA GLN A 117 -7.98 -3.70 2.70
C GLN A 117 -8.28 -2.75 3.87
N VAL A 118 -7.81 -1.50 3.79
CA VAL A 118 -8.10 -0.47 4.79
C VAL A 118 -9.59 -0.14 4.79
N GLU A 119 -10.20 -0.05 3.61
CA GLU A 119 -11.65 0.16 3.48
C GLU A 119 -12.43 -1.00 4.11
N ALA A 120 -12.07 -2.25 3.79
CA ALA A 120 -12.69 -3.41 4.40
C ALA A 120 -12.49 -3.49 5.92
N LEU A 121 -11.36 -3.04 6.46
CA LEU A 121 -11.14 -2.94 7.90
C LEU A 121 -12.07 -1.91 8.54
N GLY A 122 -12.24 -0.78 7.87
CA GLY A 122 -13.13 0.28 8.32
C GLY A 122 -14.61 -0.15 8.35
N ASP A 123 -15.06 -0.92 7.37
CA ASP A 123 -16.41 -1.51 7.37
C ASP A 123 -16.63 -2.44 8.58
N ARG A 124 -15.60 -3.23 8.96
CA ARG A 124 -15.64 -4.07 10.17
C ARG A 124 -15.66 -3.23 11.45
N ALA A 125 -14.83 -2.20 11.53
CA ALA A 125 -14.79 -1.27 12.66
C ALA A 125 -16.14 -0.55 12.84
N ALA A 126 -16.87 -0.29 11.75
CA ALA A 126 -18.22 0.27 11.78
C ALA A 126 -19.31 -0.73 12.27
N GLY A 127 -18.93 -1.94 12.69
CA GLY A 127 -19.85 -2.91 13.32
C GLY A 127 -20.56 -3.82 12.32
N VAL A 128 -20.05 -3.96 11.09
CA VAL A 128 -20.60 -4.93 10.13
C VAL A 128 -20.07 -6.33 10.47
N ASP A 129 -20.87 -7.08 11.24
CA ASP A 129 -20.93 -8.55 11.26
C ASP A 129 -19.66 -9.32 11.71
N VAL A 130 -18.98 -8.88 12.78
CA VAL A 130 -17.85 -9.63 13.38
C VAL A 130 -17.97 -9.71 14.90
N GLU A 131 -17.85 -10.91 15.47
CA GLU A 131 -17.73 -11.12 16.92
C GLU A 131 -16.44 -10.48 17.45
N ALA A 132 -16.58 -9.55 18.39
CA ALA A 132 -15.47 -8.88 19.05
C ALA A 132 -14.56 -9.89 19.77
N MET A 133 -13.24 -9.74 19.63
CA MET A 133 -12.28 -10.56 20.36
C MET A 133 -12.14 -10.06 21.80
N ASP A 134 -11.87 -10.95 22.75
CA ASP A 134 -11.53 -10.54 24.12
C ASP A 134 -10.09 -10.02 24.18
N TRP A 135 -9.90 -8.79 24.66
CA TRP A 135 -8.59 -8.17 24.84
C TRP A 135 -8.14 -8.20 26.30
N SER A 136 -6.86 -8.53 26.53
CA SER A 136 -6.29 -8.43 27.86
C SER A 136 -6.03 -6.97 28.24
N PRO A 137 -6.13 -6.59 29.53
CA PRO A 137 -5.85 -5.21 29.96
C PRO A 137 -4.46 -4.70 29.54
N ALA A 138 -3.46 -5.58 29.49
CA ALA A 138 -2.12 -5.21 29.06
C ALA A 138 -2.01 -5.01 27.52
N ALA A 139 -2.80 -5.75 26.73
CA ALA A 139 -2.88 -5.53 25.27
C ALA A 139 -3.59 -4.20 24.96
N GLU A 140 -4.61 -3.84 25.74
CA GLU A 140 -5.27 -2.52 25.65
C GLU A 140 -4.28 -1.38 25.93
N VAL A 141 -3.47 -1.49 26.98
CA VAL A 141 -2.44 -0.49 27.29
C VAL A 141 -1.45 -0.34 26.13
N MET A 142 -1.02 -1.45 25.52
CA MET A 142 -0.12 -1.42 24.36
C MET A 142 -0.74 -0.70 23.16
N LEU A 143 -2.03 -0.93 22.87
CA LEU A 143 -2.75 -0.19 21.83
C LEU A 143 -2.82 1.32 22.16
N GLN A 144 -3.12 1.69 23.40
CA GLN A 144 -3.19 3.09 23.82
C GLN A 144 -1.83 3.81 23.77
N GLU A 145 -0.75 3.14 24.17
CA GLU A 145 0.61 3.68 24.07
C GLU A 145 0.98 3.99 22.62
N ARG A 146 0.57 3.14 21.67
CA ARG A 146 0.76 3.36 20.23
C ARG A 146 0.00 4.57 19.70
N LEU A 147 -1.20 4.82 20.23
CA LEU A 147 -2.03 5.96 19.84
C LEU A 147 -1.60 7.30 20.48
N SER A 148 -0.54 7.34 21.29
CA SER A 148 -0.10 8.54 21.99
C SER A 148 0.25 9.73 21.08
N GLY A 149 0.65 9.48 19.83
CA GLY A 149 0.91 10.50 18.80
C GLY A 149 -0.27 10.79 17.87
N THR A 150 -1.45 10.24 18.15
CA THR A 150 -2.65 10.40 17.33
C THR A 150 -3.44 11.63 17.77
N PRO A 151 -3.86 12.51 16.84
CA PRO A 151 -4.73 13.64 17.19
C PRO A 151 -5.98 13.17 17.91
N ALA A 152 -6.37 13.81 19.02
CA ALA A 152 -7.50 13.39 19.87
C ALA A 152 -8.80 13.10 19.11
N LEU A 153 -9.02 13.81 18.00
CA LEU A 153 -10.18 13.68 17.14
C LEU A 153 -10.22 12.37 16.33
N ALA A 154 -9.05 11.77 16.08
CA ALA A 154 -8.87 10.52 15.34
C ALA A 154 -8.53 9.33 16.25
N VAL A 155 -8.27 9.54 17.55
CA VAL A 155 -7.86 8.48 18.50
C VAL A 155 -8.86 7.33 18.53
N GLN A 156 -10.16 7.60 18.68
CA GLN A 156 -11.16 6.53 18.75
C GLN A 156 -11.24 5.76 17.42
N PHE A 157 -11.30 6.49 16.30
CA PHE A 157 -11.36 5.88 14.98
C PHE A 157 -10.13 5.00 14.70
N MET A 158 -8.92 5.51 14.98
CA MET A 158 -7.68 4.75 14.82
C MET A 158 -7.64 3.57 15.78
N SER A 159 -8.11 3.73 17.02
CA SER A 159 -8.24 2.61 17.97
C SER A 159 -9.11 1.50 17.40
N ASP A 160 -10.28 1.83 16.86
CA ASP A 160 -11.22 0.83 16.32
C ASP A 160 -10.64 0.15 15.07
N LEU A 161 -9.97 0.91 14.22
CA LEU A 161 -9.36 0.41 12.99
C LEU A 161 -8.15 -0.50 13.27
N LEU A 162 -7.25 -0.08 14.17
CA LEU A 162 -6.08 -0.87 14.58
C LEU A 162 -6.49 -2.11 15.37
N ARG A 163 -7.55 -2.01 16.18
CA ARG A 163 -8.16 -3.18 16.84
C ARG A 163 -8.65 -4.18 15.81
N ALA A 164 -9.45 -3.73 14.83
CA ALA A 164 -9.95 -4.62 13.77
C ALA A 164 -8.81 -5.28 12.99
N ASP A 165 -7.74 -4.53 12.72
CA ASP A 165 -6.54 -5.07 12.05
C ASP A 165 -5.84 -6.15 12.88
N ALA A 166 -5.57 -5.85 14.14
CA ALA A 166 -4.93 -6.78 15.06
C ALA A 166 -5.76 -8.06 15.23
N GLU A 167 -7.07 -7.95 15.40
CA GLU A 167 -7.95 -9.10 15.53
C GLU A 167 -7.98 -9.96 14.28
N ASP A 168 -8.00 -9.37 13.09
CA ASP A 168 -7.91 -10.12 11.84
C ASP A 168 -6.60 -10.91 11.76
N LEU A 169 -5.48 -10.26 12.08
CA LEU A 169 -4.18 -10.92 12.13
C LEU A 169 -4.18 -12.04 13.17
N ALA A 170 -4.71 -11.81 14.37
CA ALA A 170 -4.85 -12.83 15.41
C ALA A 170 -5.70 -14.02 14.97
N ARG A 171 -6.84 -13.78 14.32
CA ARG A 171 -7.70 -14.83 13.76
C ARG A 171 -6.98 -15.62 12.66
N THR A 172 -6.20 -14.97 11.79
CA THR A 172 -5.38 -15.69 10.79
C THR A 172 -4.29 -16.56 11.42
N MET A 173 -3.86 -16.23 12.64
CA MET A 173 -2.94 -17.03 13.44
C MET A 173 -3.64 -18.09 14.30
N GLY A 174 -4.97 -18.18 14.24
CA GLY A 174 -5.77 -19.13 15.02
C GLY A 174 -5.98 -18.74 16.50
N SER A 175 -5.74 -17.48 16.86
CA SER A 175 -5.96 -16.99 18.22
C SER A 175 -7.39 -16.48 18.41
N GLN A 176 -8.00 -16.82 19.55
CA GLN A 176 -9.35 -16.37 19.94
C GLN A 176 -9.33 -15.28 21.01
N HIS A 177 -8.17 -14.98 21.59
CA HIS A 177 -7.99 -13.96 22.62
C HIS A 177 -6.78 -13.09 22.30
N MET A 178 -6.95 -11.78 22.43
CA MET A 178 -5.90 -10.81 22.20
C MET A 178 -5.07 -10.61 23.48
N THR A 179 -3.99 -11.35 23.59
CA THR A 179 -2.96 -11.16 24.63
C THR A 179 -1.84 -10.27 24.12
N VAL A 180 -0.99 -9.74 25.01
CA VAL A 180 0.20 -8.96 24.62
C VAL A 180 1.10 -9.74 23.66
N ALA A 181 1.30 -11.04 23.90
CA ALA A 181 2.11 -11.88 23.02
C ALA A 181 1.48 -12.06 21.63
N VAL A 182 0.16 -12.20 21.56
CA VAL A 182 -0.57 -12.30 20.28
C VAL A 182 -0.53 -10.98 19.54
N LEU A 183 -0.70 -9.86 20.25
CA LEU A 183 -0.65 -8.52 19.68
C LEU A 183 0.74 -8.18 19.13
N GLN A 184 1.80 -8.46 19.90
CA GLN A 184 3.19 -8.39 19.44
C GLN A 184 3.43 -9.33 18.25
N GLN A 185 2.86 -10.54 18.27
CA GLN A 185 3.00 -11.45 17.14
C GLN A 185 2.26 -10.95 15.89
N ALA A 186 1.12 -10.27 16.05
CA ALA A 186 0.34 -9.70 14.97
C ALA A 186 1.08 -8.51 14.33
N TRP A 187 1.54 -7.56 15.16
CA TRP A 187 2.13 -6.30 14.74
C TRP A 187 3.65 -6.36 14.51
N ASP A 188 4.41 -7.07 15.35
CA ASP A 188 5.88 -7.12 15.26
C ASP A 188 6.39 -8.25 14.35
N LYS A 189 5.52 -9.11 13.83
CA LYS A 189 5.91 -10.33 13.10
C LYS A 189 5.37 -10.38 11.66
N PRO A 190 5.85 -9.54 10.74
CA PRO A 190 5.80 -9.91 9.33
C PRO A 190 6.64 -11.18 9.18
N LEU A 191 6.04 -12.29 8.71
CA LEU A 191 6.67 -13.58 8.33
C LEU A 191 8.20 -13.58 8.52
N SER A 192 8.73 -14.15 9.60
CA SER A 192 10.16 -14.14 10.02
C SER A 192 11.08 -13.40 9.02
N PRO A 193 11.46 -12.14 9.30
CA PRO A 193 12.12 -11.29 8.32
C PRO A 193 13.36 -11.99 7.79
N VAL A 194 13.42 -12.18 6.47
CA VAL A 194 14.63 -12.71 5.83
C VAL A 194 15.67 -11.59 5.88
N PRO A 195 16.85 -11.78 6.47
CA PRO A 195 17.87 -10.75 6.51
C PRO A 195 18.28 -10.30 5.10
N TRP A 196 18.55 -9.01 4.90
CA TRP A 196 19.05 -8.46 3.64
C TRP A 196 20.45 -7.89 3.83
N SER A 197 21.33 -8.06 2.85
CA SER A 197 22.58 -7.29 2.79
C SER A 197 22.29 -5.81 2.49
N THR A 198 23.16 -4.91 2.96
CA THR A 198 23.04 -3.46 2.72
C THR A 198 22.92 -3.15 1.22
N LYS A 199 23.75 -3.79 0.38
CA LYS A 199 23.73 -3.61 -1.08
C LYS A 199 22.42 -4.09 -1.72
N ALA A 200 21.87 -5.22 -1.26
CA ALA A 200 20.58 -5.72 -1.74
C ALA A 200 19.44 -4.77 -1.35
N ARG A 201 19.48 -4.24 -0.12
CA ARG A 201 18.47 -3.30 0.39
C ARG A 201 18.49 -1.99 -0.38
N LEU A 202 19.67 -1.44 -0.68
CA LEU A 202 19.81 -0.25 -1.52
C LEU A 202 19.25 -0.48 -2.93
N ARG A 203 19.54 -1.63 -3.56
CA ARG A 203 18.98 -1.98 -4.88
C ARG A 203 17.47 -2.15 -4.87
N LEU A 204 16.90 -2.73 -3.82
CA LEU A 204 15.45 -2.82 -3.66
C LEU A 204 14.84 -1.41 -3.56
N ASN A 205 15.47 -0.53 -2.78
CA ASN A 205 14.99 0.85 -2.59
C ASN A 205 15.11 1.71 -3.85
N ASP A 206 16.05 1.40 -4.75
CA ASP A 206 16.21 2.06 -6.05
C ASP A 206 15.22 1.55 -7.12
N ALA A 207 14.57 0.40 -6.88
CA ALA A 207 13.56 -0.12 -7.81
C ALA A 207 12.34 0.81 -7.90
N PRO A 208 11.67 0.89 -9.06
CA PRO A 208 10.46 1.71 -9.22
C PRO A 208 9.37 1.27 -8.25
N ASP A 209 8.60 2.24 -7.76
CA ASP A 209 7.61 2.00 -6.71
C ASP A 209 6.61 0.91 -7.10
N PHE A 210 6.07 0.96 -8.33
CA PHE A 210 5.05 0.02 -8.82
C PHE A 210 5.50 -1.47 -8.86
N VAL A 211 6.79 -1.76 -8.73
CA VAL A 211 7.33 -3.15 -8.64
C VAL A 211 8.06 -3.44 -7.33
N ARG A 212 8.38 -2.44 -6.50
CA ARG A 212 9.26 -2.60 -5.34
C ARG A 212 8.74 -3.62 -4.33
N SER A 213 7.49 -3.48 -3.88
CA SER A 213 6.87 -4.44 -2.97
C SER A 213 6.77 -5.85 -3.58
N GLY A 214 6.48 -5.92 -4.89
CA GLY A 214 6.48 -7.17 -5.65
C GLY A 214 7.83 -7.87 -5.63
N ILE A 215 8.92 -7.13 -5.83
CA ILE A 215 10.30 -7.62 -5.79
C ILE A 215 10.64 -8.12 -4.38
N LYS A 216 10.36 -7.33 -3.32
CA LYS A 216 10.60 -7.73 -1.92
C LYS A 216 9.92 -9.05 -1.62
N LYS A 217 8.61 -9.13 -1.87
CA LYS A 217 7.79 -10.33 -1.59
C LYS A 217 8.27 -11.55 -2.38
N ALA A 218 8.64 -11.37 -3.64
CA ALA A 218 9.16 -12.45 -4.47
C ALA A 218 10.53 -12.94 -3.97
N ALA A 219 11.43 -12.02 -3.64
CA ALA A 219 12.77 -12.31 -3.14
C ALA A 219 12.73 -13.03 -1.79
N GLU A 220 11.95 -12.53 -0.82
CA GLU A 220 11.82 -13.18 0.49
C GLU A 220 11.17 -14.56 0.39
N ARG A 221 10.09 -14.70 -0.39
CA ARG A 221 9.47 -16.02 -0.62
C ARG A 221 10.49 -17.01 -1.17
N ARG A 222 11.36 -16.54 -2.06
CA ARG A 222 12.37 -17.37 -2.68
C ARG A 222 13.51 -17.72 -1.73
N ALA A 223 13.98 -16.75 -0.96
CA ALA A 223 14.95 -16.96 0.09
C ALA A 223 14.47 -17.98 1.13
N ARG A 224 13.19 -17.90 1.55
CA ARG A 224 12.58 -18.91 2.44
C ARG A 224 12.55 -20.31 1.79
N ARG A 225 12.20 -20.39 0.50
CA ARG A 225 12.18 -21.67 -0.25
C ARG A 225 13.58 -22.28 -0.39
N GLU A 226 14.59 -21.45 -0.57
CA GLU A 226 15.99 -21.86 -0.76
C GLU A 226 16.77 -21.89 0.57
N SER A 227 16.09 -21.65 1.71
CA SER A 227 16.69 -21.57 3.05
C SER A 227 17.90 -20.63 3.13
N LEU A 228 17.85 -19.50 2.40
CA LEU A 228 18.93 -18.51 2.44
C LEU A 228 18.94 -17.81 3.79
N ALA A 229 20.10 -17.78 4.45
CA ALA A 229 20.30 -17.06 5.69
C ALA A 229 20.20 -15.53 5.51
N LYS A 230 20.50 -15.01 4.31
CA LYS A 230 20.46 -13.58 3.99
C LYS A 230 20.34 -13.37 2.48
N ILE A 231 19.54 -12.40 2.04
CA ILE A 231 19.42 -11.99 0.63
C ILE A 231 20.58 -11.06 0.26
N SER A 232 21.44 -11.52 -0.65
CA SER A 232 22.53 -10.73 -1.21
C SER A 232 22.12 -9.96 -2.48
N SER A 233 22.98 -9.04 -2.93
CA SER A 233 22.79 -8.37 -4.23
C SER A 233 22.82 -9.38 -5.38
N ASP A 234 23.62 -10.43 -5.27
CA ASP A 234 23.78 -11.42 -6.34
C ASP A 234 22.55 -12.35 -6.41
N ASP A 235 21.92 -12.63 -5.27
CA ASP A 235 20.62 -13.30 -5.22
C ASP A 235 19.56 -12.52 -6.00
N LEU A 236 19.50 -11.19 -5.86
CA LEU A 236 18.54 -10.39 -6.64
C LEU A 236 18.79 -10.48 -8.15
N THR A 237 20.06 -10.48 -8.57
CA THR A 237 20.42 -10.66 -9.99
C THR A 237 19.99 -12.04 -10.49
N ARG A 238 20.28 -13.11 -9.73
CA ARG A 238 19.86 -14.48 -10.04
C ARG A 238 18.34 -14.59 -10.14
N PHE A 239 17.62 -14.09 -9.13
CA PHE A 239 16.16 -14.13 -9.06
C PHE A 239 15.50 -13.38 -10.22
N ARG A 240 16.04 -12.21 -10.56
CA ARG A 240 15.61 -11.43 -11.73
C ARG A 240 15.81 -12.23 -13.02
N ASN A 241 17.01 -12.73 -13.27
CA ASN A 241 17.32 -13.47 -14.50
C ASN A 241 16.41 -14.69 -14.68
N GLU A 242 16.15 -15.45 -13.62
CA GLU A 242 15.25 -16.60 -13.71
C GLU A 242 13.79 -16.20 -13.91
N SER A 243 13.36 -15.08 -13.32
CA SER A 243 12.02 -14.52 -13.53
C SER A 243 11.83 -14.04 -14.97
N MET A 244 12.85 -13.39 -15.55
CA MET A 244 12.87 -13.00 -16.95
C MET A 244 12.82 -14.21 -17.89
N MET A 245 13.57 -15.28 -17.62
CA MET A 245 13.45 -16.51 -18.42
C MET A 245 12.06 -17.14 -18.32
N LYS A 246 11.41 -17.10 -17.17
CA LYS A 246 10.02 -17.57 -17.03
C LYS A 246 9.05 -16.72 -17.84
N ALA A 247 9.24 -15.41 -17.90
CA ALA A 247 8.45 -14.53 -18.76
C ALA A 247 8.65 -14.86 -20.24
N VAL A 248 9.90 -15.03 -20.67
CA VAL A 248 10.26 -15.39 -22.06
C VAL A 248 9.68 -16.74 -22.47
N LYS A 249 9.74 -17.74 -21.58
CA LYS A 249 9.09 -19.05 -21.82
C LYS A 249 7.59 -18.90 -22.05
N ARG A 250 6.92 -18.00 -21.31
CA ARG A 250 5.49 -17.72 -21.50
C ARG A 250 5.22 -16.97 -22.80
N LEU A 251 6.06 -16.00 -23.16
CA LEU A 251 5.98 -15.31 -24.46
C LEU A 251 6.04 -16.32 -25.62
N LYS A 252 6.99 -17.26 -25.58
CA LYS A 252 7.09 -18.33 -26.58
C LYS A 252 5.82 -19.18 -26.67
N VAL A 253 5.26 -19.58 -25.53
CA VAL A 253 3.99 -20.34 -25.47
C VAL A 253 2.81 -19.52 -26.00
N LEU A 254 2.84 -18.20 -25.86
CA LEU A 254 1.84 -17.31 -26.42
C LEU A 254 2.00 -17.09 -27.94
N GLY A 255 3.14 -17.47 -28.52
CA GLY A 255 3.42 -17.41 -29.96
C GLY A 255 4.39 -16.29 -30.36
N PHE A 256 5.00 -15.59 -29.41
CA PHE A 256 5.95 -14.53 -29.70
C PHE A 256 7.34 -15.11 -30.02
N THR A 257 7.95 -14.61 -31.10
CA THR A 257 9.32 -14.93 -31.55
C THR A 257 10.33 -13.86 -31.19
N GLU A 258 9.86 -12.68 -30.78
CA GLU A 258 10.68 -11.53 -30.43
C GLU A 258 10.34 -10.99 -29.05
N LEU A 259 11.30 -10.30 -28.46
CA LEU A 259 11.12 -9.64 -27.18
C LEU A 259 10.51 -8.26 -27.42
N THR A 260 9.18 -8.21 -27.37
CA THR A 260 8.38 -6.99 -27.58
C THR A 260 7.42 -6.75 -26.42
N PHE A 261 6.95 -5.52 -26.30
CA PHE A 261 5.80 -5.15 -25.46
C PHE A 261 4.53 -4.92 -26.30
N GLU A 262 4.65 -4.95 -27.63
CA GLU A 262 3.54 -4.79 -28.57
C GLU A 262 2.64 -6.01 -28.53
N ASP A 263 1.34 -5.77 -28.32
CA ASP A 263 0.25 -6.75 -28.28
C ASP A 263 0.37 -7.88 -27.23
N VAL A 264 1.42 -7.86 -26.40
CA VAL A 264 1.68 -8.87 -25.37
C VAL A 264 0.57 -8.89 -24.33
N PHE A 265 0.12 -7.72 -23.89
CA PHE A 265 -0.91 -7.64 -22.86
C PHE A 265 -2.27 -8.05 -23.41
N GLU A 266 -2.66 -7.59 -24.59
CA GLU A 266 -3.89 -7.98 -25.27
C GLU A 266 -3.93 -9.49 -25.47
N THR A 267 -2.86 -10.06 -26.02
CA THR A 267 -2.74 -11.51 -26.25
C THR A 267 -2.78 -12.30 -24.95
N ALA A 268 -2.09 -11.83 -23.91
CA ALA A 268 -2.11 -12.48 -22.60
C ALA A 268 -3.49 -12.36 -21.93
N SER A 269 -4.16 -11.22 -22.03
CA SER A 269 -5.49 -10.98 -21.45
C SER A 269 -6.56 -11.86 -22.10
N ALA A 270 -6.51 -12.02 -23.43
CA ALA A 270 -7.41 -12.91 -24.15
C ALA A 270 -7.29 -14.38 -23.68
N ARG A 271 -6.08 -14.85 -23.35
CA ARG A 271 -5.81 -16.26 -23.00
C ARG A 271 -5.79 -16.55 -21.49
N VAL A 272 -5.61 -15.55 -20.65
CA VAL A 272 -5.41 -15.72 -19.20
C VAL A 272 -6.58 -15.08 -18.44
N LYS A 273 -7.49 -15.92 -17.94
CA LYS A 273 -8.70 -15.49 -17.22
C LYS A 273 -8.46 -14.41 -16.14
N ARG A 274 -7.41 -14.55 -15.33
CA ARG A 274 -7.10 -13.59 -14.24
C ARG A 274 -6.69 -12.18 -14.71
N LEU A 275 -6.38 -12.01 -16.00
CA LEU A 275 -6.04 -10.71 -16.59
C LEU A 275 -7.26 -10.02 -17.23
N GLN A 276 -8.32 -10.78 -17.49
CA GLN A 276 -9.56 -10.25 -18.07
C GLN A 276 -10.24 -9.31 -17.06
N ASN A 277 -10.71 -8.16 -17.54
CA ASN A 277 -11.40 -7.13 -16.73
C ASN A 277 -10.62 -6.67 -15.49
N ASN A 278 -9.28 -6.67 -15.56
CA ASN A 278 -8.43 -6.29 -14.43
C ASN A 278 -7.77 -4.92 -14.69
N PRO A 279 -8.42 -3.80 -14.33
CA PRO A 279 -7.90 -2.45 -14.60
C PRO A 279 -6.53 -2.22 -13.94
N GLN A 280 -6.30 -2.81 -12.77
CA GLN A 280 -4.98 -2.74 -12.10
C GLN A 280 -3.89 -3.48 -12.87
N ALA A 281 -4.21 -4.58 -13.57
CA ALA A 281 -3.25 -5.29 -14.41
C ALA A 281 -2.89 -4.48 -15.66
N VAL A 282 -3.88 -3.80 -16.26
CA VAL A 282 -3.67 -2.87 -17.39
C VAL A 282 -2.72 -1.75 -16.96
N GLN A 283 -3.05 -1.05 -15.87
CA GLN A 283 -2.25 0.06 -15.37
C GLN A 283 -0.80 -0.37 -15.07
N ARG A 284 -0.60 -1.48 -14.34
CA ARG A 284 0.76 -1.99 -14.07
C ARG A 284 1.52 -2.31 -15.35
N PHE A 285 0.87 -2.87 -16.36
CA PHE A 285 1.54 -3.18 -17.62
C PHE A 285 1.96 -1.90 -18.36
N THR A 286 1.10 -0.89 -18.38
CA THR A 286 1.40 0.43 -18.95
C THR A 286 2.59 1.09 -18.25
N GLU A 287 2.61 1.09 -16.91
CA GLU A 287 3.72 1.65 -16.12
C GLU A 287 5.03 0.89 -16.37
N ILE A 288 4.99 -0.45 -16.45
CA ILE A 288 6.15 -1.27 -16.81
C ILE A 288 6.65 -0.88 -18.20
N ARG A 289 5.76 -0.81 -19.19
CA ARG A 289 6.10 -0.49 -20.58
C ARG A 289 6.78 0.88 -20.68
N GLN A 290 6.16 1.91 -20.12
CA GLN A 290 6.72 3.27 -20.09
C GLN A 290 8.09 3.30 -19.39
N HIS A 291 8.24 2.62 -18.25
CA HIS A 291 9.51 2.59 -17.52
C HIS A 291 10.64 1.94 -18.31
N VAL A 292 10.32 0.88 -19.07
CA VAL A 292 11.27 0.17 -19.92
C VAL A 292 11.61 1.03 -21.14
N GLU A 293 10.62 1.49 -21.90
CA GLU A 293 10.83 2.28 -23.13
C GLU A 293 11.58 3.60 -22.87
N ASN A 294 11.40 4.24 -21.70
CA ASN A 294 12.06 5.50 -21.34
C ASN A 294 13.53 5.36 -20.90
N LYS A 295 14.06 4.14 -20.74
CA LYS A 295 15.48 3.91 -20.43
C LYS A 295 16.25 3.56 -21.70
N GLU A 296 17.42 4.17 -21.90
CA GLU A 296 18.32 3.79 -23.00
C GLU A 296 18.55 2.26 -22.99
N GLY A 297 18.17 1.59 -24.08
CA GLY A 297 18.24 0.13 -24.23
C GLY A 297 16.98 -0.64 -23.83
N GLY A 298 15.89 0.01 -23.45
CA GLY A 298 14.59 -0.60 -23.12
C GLY A 298 14.64 -1.40 -21.82
N ILE A 299 15.30 -2.56 -21.88
CA ILE A 299 15.56 -3.42 -20.73
C ILE A 299 16.88 -3.08 -20.03
N GLY A 300 17.37 -1.84 -20.12
CA GLY A 300 18.73 -1.37 -19.77
C GLY A 300 19.29 -1.70 -18.37
N LEU A 301 18.53 -2.39 -17.52
CA LEU A 301 18.99 -3.00 -16.27
C LEU A 301 19.43 -4.47 -16.42
N LEU A 302 19.11 -5.14 -17.53
CA LEU A 302 19.54 -6.52 -17.83
C LEU A 302 20.92 -6.52 -18.47
N ASP A 303 21.73 -7.50 -18.08
CA ASP A 303 23.02 -7.69 -18.72
C ASP A 303 22.84 -8.12 -20.20
N HIS A 304 23.75 -7.69 -21.08
CA HIS A 304 23.67 -7.98 -22.51
C HIS A 304 23.64 -9.48 -22.80
N ALA A 305 24.35 -10.30 -22.01
CA ALA A 305 24.37 -11.75 -22.16
C ALA A 305 22.99 -12.38 -21.89
N MET A 306 22.25 -11.84 -20.93
CA MET A 306 20.91 -12.25 -20.57
C MET A 306 19.92 -11.87 -21.67
N VAL A 307 20.01 -10.66 -22.22
CA VAL A 307 19.16 -10.24 -23.35
C VAL A 307 19.42 -11.14 -24.57
N ALA A 308 20.69 -11.42 -24.90
CA ALA A 308 21.05 -12.34 -25.98
C ALA A 308 20.47 -13.75 -25.74
N LYS A 309 20.59 -14.27 -24.51
CA LYS A 309 20.00 -15.56 -24.12
C LYS A 309 18.48 -15.60 -24.28
N MET A 310 17.79 -14.50 -23.97
CA MET A 310 16.34 -14.38 -24.11
C MET A 310 15.93 -14.39 -25.59
N LYS A 311 16.59 -13.58 -26.43
CA LYS A 311 16.35 -13.54 -27.88
C LYS A 311 16.55 -14.92 -28.52
N LYS A 312 17.70 -15.55 -28.25
CA LYS A 312 18.02 -16.91 -28.72
C LYS A 312 16.99 -17.97 -28.30
N TYR A 313 16.37 -17.81 -27.12
CA TYR A 313 15.34 -18.74 -26.67
C TYR A 313 14.03 -18.60 -27.47
N LEU A 314 13.66 -17.37 -27.82
CA LEU A 314 12.46 -17.08 -28.61
C LEU A 314 12.67 -17.48 -30.08
N ASN A 315 13.81 -17.09 -30.65
CA ASN A 315 14.21 -17.40 -32.02
C ASN A 315 15.60 -18.06 -32.04
N PRO A 316 15.68 -19.40 -32.06
CA PRO A 316 16.95 -20.12 -32.11
C PRO A 316 17.71 -19.96 -33.44
N ASP A 317 17.02 -19.56 -34.51
CA ASP A 317 17.55 -19.48 -35.88
C ASP A 317 18.11 -18.08 -36.23
N ASP A 318 18.00 -17.11 -35.33
CA ASP A 318 18.44 -15.71 -35.51
C ASP A 318 19.97 -15.55 -35.60
N ASP A 319 20.74 -16.58 -35.23
CA ASP A 319 22.22 -16.60 -35.33
C ASP A 319 22.73 -17.03 -36.74
N LYS A 320 21.84 -17.22 -37.73
CA LYS A 320 22.19 -17.69 -39.10
C LYS A 320 22.12 -16.63 -40.21
N ALA A 321 21.90 -15.36 -39.88
CA ALA A 321 21.88 -14.26 -40.84
C ALA A 321 23.17 -13.43 -40.80
#